data_AF-A0A7K0YAS7-F1
#
_entry.id   AF-A0A7K0YAS7-F1
#
_cell.length_a   1.000
_cell.length_b   1.000
_cell.length_c   1.000
_cell.angle_alpha   90.00
_cell.angle_beta   90.00
_cell.angle_gamma   90.00
#
_symmetry.space_group_name_H-M   'P 1'
#
loop_
_entity.id
_entity.type
_entity.pdbx_description
1 polymer ?
#
loop_
_entity_poly.entity_id
_entity_poly.type
_entity_poly.pdbx_seq_one_letter_code
_entity_poly.pdbx_strand_id
1 'polypeptide(L)'
;MYLILAAIVAMIWSNSPFASAYEAMISIEAIKGVAIFLFFFSLGIELRHEITHGSLAKPRQAIVPIFAAIGGMLVPVGIYSIINQGLPTAAGWGVPMSTDVAFALAVLAIAGKFLPAPIRVFLLTVAVVDDSLTILMIALFFSSTFHALSVVSLAGVIIGLFLPGGQKLTGWLTPTVNYAALPIFALFSAGVNIQGLGDSFATSAITWGVIVAMVIGKPLGVLGTTWLVTKSGLGKLAAGIKWADLLSIGSLFGMCFTVALLMSELSFGEQHTEHSIANLSVFIGSVTSALLAVAALQIRKRAYVNR
;
A
#
# COMPACT_ATOMS: atom_id res chain seq x y z
N MET A 1 11.70 -0.04 -7.35
CA MET A 1 12.71 -1.10 -7.49
C MET A 1 13.66 -1.15 -6.29
N TYR A 2 14.24 -0.03 -5.85
CA TYR A 2 15.12 0.03 -4.66
C TYR A 2 14.44 -0.41 -3.35
N LEU A 3 13.17 -0.06 -3.17
CA LEU A 3 12.37 -0.52 -2.03
C LEU A 3 12.31 -2.05 -1.91
N ILE A 4 11.92 -2.73 -2.99
CA ILE A 4 11.81 -4.19 -3.04
C ILE A 4 13.20 -4.82 -2.83
N LEU A 5 14.23 -4.24 -3.45
CA LEU A 5 15.62 -4.69 -3.24
C LEU A 5 16.00 -4.60 -1.76
N ALA A 6 15.73 -3.47 -1.10
CA ALA A 6 16.04 -3.28 0.31
C ALA A 6 15.32 -4.28 1.21
N ALA A 7 14.06 -4.59 0.91
CA ALA A 7 13.31 -5.59 1.65
C ALA A 7 13.81 -7.03 1.41
N ILE A 8 14.22 -7.37 0.18
CA ILE A 8 14.86 -8.65 -0.11
C ILE A 8 16.17 -8.75 0.68
N VAL A 9 16.97 -7.68 0.70
CA VAL A 9 18.21 -7.61 1.50
C VAL A 9 17.89 -7.79 2.99
N ALA A 10 16.86 -7.13 3.51
CA ALA A 10 16.42 -7.28 4.90
C ALA A 10 16.08 -8.74 5.24
N MET A 11 15.29 -9.39 4.37
CA MET A 11 14.90 -10.79 4.53
C MET A 11 16.10 -11.75 4.46
N ILE A 12 17.03 -11.52 3.54
CA ILE A 12 18.24 -12.35 3.44
C ILE A 12 19.12 -12.17 4.68
N TRP A 13 19.32 -10.92 5.12
CA TRP A 13 20.18 -10.60 6.25
C TRP A 13 19.60 -11.14 7.57
N SER A 14 18.29 -10.99 7.81
CA SER A 14 17.60 -11.48 9.01
C SER A 14 17.63 -13.01 9.15
N ASN A 15 17.80 -13.74 8.05
CA ASN A 15 17.87 -15.21 8.04
C ASN A 15 19.29 -15.74 7.80
N SER A 16 20.31 -14.88 7.88
CA SER A 16 21.72 -15.24 7.67
C SER A 16 22.46 -15.52 8.98
N PRO A 17 23.68 -16.10 8.95
CA PRO A 17 24.53 -16.20 10.13
C PRO A 17 24.87 -14.84 10.79
N PHE A 18 24.66 -13.73 10.08
CA PHE A 18 24.87 -12.36 10.56
C PHE A 18 23.58 -11.69 11.06
N ALA A 19 22.53 -12.46 11.37
CA ALA A 19 21.25 -11.94 11.85
C ALA A 19 21.39 -11.10 13.13
N SER A 20 22.31 -11.46 14.03
CA SER A 20 22.58 -10.67 15.25
C SER A 20 23.05 -9.24 14.96
N ALA A 21 23.86 -9.05 13.91
CA ALA A 21 24.28 -7.72 13.48
C ALA A 21 23.12 -6.93 12.86
N TYR A 22 22.21 -7.61 12.16
CA TYR A 22 20.98 -7.00 11.66
C TYR A 22 20.06 -6.55 12.80
N GLU A 23 19.84 -7.40 13.80
CA GLU A 23 19.06 -7.08 15.00
C GLU A 23 19.64 -5.87 15.75
N ALA A 24 20.97 -5.81 15.88
CA ALA A 24 21.64 -4.66 16.49
C ALA A 24 21.42 -3.36 15.68
N MET A 25 21.37 -3.44 14.34
CA MET A 25 21.14 -2.28 13.48
C MET A 25 19.68 -1.79 13.56
N ILE A 26 18.71 -2.69 13.49
CA ILE A 26 17.28 -2.32 13.49
C ILE A 26 16.80 -1.78 14.83
N SER A 27 17.51 -2.09 15.92
CA SER A 27 17.23 -1.52 17.25
C SER A 27 17.50 -0.01 17.34
N ILE A 28 18.16 0.58 16.34
CA ILE A 28 18.38 2.03 16.25
C ILE A 28 17.10 2.73 15.78
N GLU A 29 16.18 2.96 16.71
CA GLU A 29 14.86 3.56 16.45
C GLU A 29 14.95 4.94 15.77
N ALA A 30 16.01 5.71 16.03
CA ALA A 30 16.20 7.04 15.45
C ALA A 30 16.25 7.02 13.91
N ILE A 31 16.89 6.01 13.31
CA ILE A 31 17.00 5.89 11.85
C ILE A 31 15.61 5.61 11.25
N LYS A 32 14.87 4.67 11.86
CA LYS A 32 13.50 4.34 11.49
C LYS A 32 12.58 5.56 11.61
N GLY A 33 12.69 6.30 12.71
CA GLY A 33 11.94 7.54 12.95
C GLY A 33 12.20 8.61 11.91
N VAL A 34 13.47 8.87 11.54
CA VAL A 34 13.81 9.86 10.50
C VAL A 34 13.26 9.45 9.13
N ALA A 35 13.37 8.17 8.76
CA ALA A 35 12.84 7.67 7.49
C ALA A 35 11.31 7.84 7.39
N ILE A 36 10.59 7.46 8.46
CA ILE A 36 9.14 7.62 8.58
C ILE A 36 8.75 9.10 8.56
N PHE A 37 9.47 9.96 9.30
CA PHE A 37 9.23 11.40 9.30
C PHE A 37 9.32 11.98 7.89
N LEU A 38 10.42 11.72 7.17
CA LEU A 38 10.63 12.24 5.82
C LEU A 38 9.57 11.73 4.84
N PHE A 39 9.17 10.47 4.96
CA PHE A 39 8.10 9.88 4.18
C PHE A 39 6.77 10.62 4.42
N PHE A 40 6.31 10.69 5.68
CA PHE A 40 5.05 11.35 6.01
C PHE A 40 5.07 12.87 5.78
N PHE A 41 6.23 13.51 5.92
CA PHE A 41 6.42 14.91 5.56
C PHE A 41 6.24 15.16 4.07
N SER A 42 6.87 14.33 3.22
CA SER A 42 6.65 14.39 1.77
C SER A 42 5.19 14.16 1.41
N LEU A 43 4.57 13.17 2.03
CA LEU A 43 3.16 12.84 1.81
C LEU A 43 2.21 13.96 2.27
N GLY A 44 2.50 14.65 3.39
CA GLY A 44 1.73 15.81 3.84
C GLY A 44 1.78 16.97 2.82
N ILE A 45 2.95 17.22 2.23
CA ILE A 45 3.10 18.24 1.18
C ILE A 45 2.31 17.85 -0.08
N GLU A 46 2.40 16.58 -0.49
CA GLU A 46 1.71 16.07 -1.67
C GLU A 46 0.20 16.09 -1.50
N LEU A 47 -0.31 15.64 -0.35
CA LEU A 47 -1.73 15.70 -0.01
C LEU A 47 -2.26 17.15 -0.06
N ARG A 48 -1.50 18.11 0.48
CA ARG A 48 -1.87 19.53 0.39
C ARG A 48 -1.96 19.99 -1.06
N HIS A 49 -0.99 19.64 -1.90
CA HIS A 49 -1.00 19.98 -3.32
C HIS A 49 -2.22 19.36 -4.02
N GLU A 50 -2.52 18.11 -3.73
CA GLU A 50 -3.61 17.38 -4.37
C GLU A 50 -4.98 17.97 -4.04
N ILE A 51 -5.19 18.37 -2.78
CA ILE A 51 -6.40 19.05 -2.31
C ILE A 51 -6.56 20.44 -2.94
N THR A 52 -5.46 21.19 -3.08
CA THR A 52 -5.52 22.60 -3.49
C THR A 52 -5.44 22.81 -5.00
N HIS A 53 -4.69 21.99 -5.72
CA HIS A 53 -4.37 22.16 -7.15
C HIS A 53 -4.51 20.88 -7.97
N GLY A 54 -4.61 19.71 -7.35
CA GLY A 54 -4.59 18.41 -8.01
C GLY A 54 -5.96 17.88 -8.46
N SER A 55 -6.05 16.56 -8.65
CA SER A 55 -7.24 15.87 -9.15
C SER A 55 -8.39 15.91 -8.14
N LEU A 56 -8.10 15.95 -6.83
CA LEU A 56 -9.10 16.10 -5.77
C LEU A 56 -9.78 17.48 -5.78
N ALA A 57 -9.16 18.51 -6.38
CA ALA A 57 -9.78 19.82 -6.54
C ALA A 57 -10.92 19.84 -7.59
N LYS A 58 -11.06 18.78 -8.42
CA LYS A 58 -12.08 18.67 -9.48
C LYS A 58 -13.07 17.52 -9.20
N PRO A 59 -13.99 17.68 -8.23
CA PRO A 59 -14.81 16.59 -7.69
C PRO A 59 -15.66 15.86 -8.73
N ARG A 60 -16.18 16.55 -9.76
CA ARG A 60 -17.03 15.93 -10.81
C ARG A 60 -16.31 14.91 -11.69
N GLN A 61 -14.98 14.99 -11.84
CA GLN A 61 -14.19 14.05 -12.64
C GLN A 61 -13.56 12.95 -11.77
N ALA A 62 -13.49 13.18 -10.45
CA ALA A 62 -12.86 12.28 -9.49
C ALA A 62 -13.85 11.33 -8.78
N ILE A 63 -15.17 11.45 -9.01
CA ILE A 63 -16.18 10.63 -8.32
C ILE A 63 -15.87 9.14 -8.42
N VAL A 64 -15.73 8.61 -9.65
CA VAL A 64 -15.51 7.17 -9.83
C VAL A 64 -14.20 6.71 -9.16
N PRO A 65 -13.04 7.36 -9.39
CA PRO A 65 -11.81 6.99 -8.69
C PRO A 65 -11.87 7.13 -7.15
N ILE A 66 -12.54 8.16 -6.63
CA ILE A 66 -12.68 8.35 -5.18
C ILE A 66 -13.45 7.21 -4.55
N PHE A 67 -14.62 6.87 -5.10
CA PHE A 67 -15.40 5.74 -4.58
C PHE A 67 -14.69 4.40 -4.80
N ALA A 68 -13.95 4.25 -5.90
CA ALA A 68 -13.12 3.08 -6.15
C ALA A 68 -12.04 2.92 -5.08
N ALA A 69 -11.35 4.00 -4.71
CA ALA A 69 -10.35 4.00 -3.64
C ALA A 69 -10.99 3.70 -2.27
N ILE A 70 -12.09 4.37 -1.93
CA ILE A 70 -12.83 4.11 -0.67
C ILE A 70 -13.26 2.64 -0.58
N GLY A 71 -13.81 2.08 -1.66
CA GLY A 71 -14.17 0.66 -1.72
C GLY A 71 -12.96 -0.25 -1.59
N GLY A 72 -11.89 0.08 -2.31
CA GLY A 72 -10.60 -0.59 -2.23
C GLY A 72 -9.98 -0.55 -0.85
N MET A 73 -10.37 0.40 0.00
CA MET A 73 -9.90 0.53 1.37
C MET A 73 -10.80 -0.20 2.37
N LEU A 74 -12.12 0.02 2.30
CA LEU A 74 -13.07 -0.49 3.29
C LEU A 74 -13.30 -2.00 3.17
N VAL A 75 -13.33 -2.55 1.96
CA VAL A 75 -13.58 -3.98 1.74
C VAL A 75 -12.46 -4.86 2.33
N PRO A 76 -11.15 -4.65 2.04
CA PRO A 76 -10.10 -5.44 2.67
C PRO A 76 -10.06 -5.27 4.19
N VAL A 77 -10.27 -4.06 4.71
CA VAL A 77 -10.38 -3.79 6.16
C VAL A 77 -11.50 -4.61 6.78
N GLY A 78 -12.67 -4.64 6.15
CA GLY A 78 -13.82 -5.41 6.59
C GLY A 78 -13.54 -6.92 6.59
N ILE A 79 -12.94 -7.43 5.51
CA ILE A 79 -12.56 -8.85 5.41
C ILE A 79 -11.57 -9.23 6.51
N TYR A 80 -10.52 -8.45 6.72
CA TYR A 80 -9.54 -8.69 7.79
C TYR A 80 -10.21 -8.68 9.16
N SER A 81 -11.06 -7.68 9.42
CA SER A 81 -11.72 -7.49 10.71
C SER A 81 -12.70 -8.62 11.02
N ILE A 82 -13.38 -9.18 10.01
CA ILE A 82 -14.25 -10.35 10.18
C ILE A 82 -13.42 -11.59 10.52
N ILE A 83 -12.30 -11.81 9.83
CA ILE A 83 -11.44 -12.98 10.06
C ILE A 83 -10.76 -12.91 11.44
N ASN A 84 -10.40 -11.72 11.90
CA ASN A 84 -9.72 -11.50 13.18
C ASN A 84 -10.67 -11.06 14.31
N GLN A 85 -11.98 -11.27 14.15
CA GLN A 85 -12.97 -10.82 15.12
C GLN A 85 -12.78 -11.53 16.47
N GLY A 86 -12.66 -10.75 17.55
CA GLY A 86 -12.50 -11.27 18.91
C GLY A 86 -11.09 -11.79 19.23
N LEU A 87 -10.13 -11.64 18.30
CA LEU A 87 -8.73 -12.00 18.51
C LEU A 87 -7.88 -10.77 18.88
N PRO A 88 -6.77 -10.94 19.62
CA PRO A 88 -5.82 -9.85 19.90
C PRO A 88 -5.26 -9.20 18.62
N THR A 89 -5.28 -9.95 17.52
CA THR A 89 -4.78 -9.56 16.20
C THR A 89 -5.71 -8.61 15.44
N ALA A 90 -6.87 -8.26 16.00
CA ALA A 90 -7.79 -7.28 15.43
C ALA A 90 -7.17 -5.88 15.24
N ALA A 91 -6.12 -5.55 15.99
CA ALA A 91 -5.36 -4.30 15.83
C ALA A 91 -4.77 -4.12 14.42
N GLY A 92 -4.48 -5.21 13.70
CA GLY A 92 -3.88 -5.19 12.36
C GLY A 92 -4.84 -4.85 11.20
N TRP A 93 -6.02 -4.29 11.46
CA TRP A 93 -7.02 -3.99 10.42
C TRP A 93 -6.50 -3.09 9.30
N GLY A 94 -5.51 -2.24 9.59
CA GLY A 94 -4.89 -1.33 8.62
C GLY A 94 -3.89 -2.01 7.66
N VAL A 95 -3.41 -3.23 7.96
CA VAL A 95 -2.36 -3.90 7.19
C VAL A 95 -2.72 -4.10 5.71
N PRO A 96 -3.89 -4.66 5.33
CA PRO A 96 -4.24 -4.88 3.92
C PRO A 96 -4.90 -3.66 3.26
N MET A 97 -4.88 -2.49 3.89
CA MET A 97 -5.69 -1.34 3.51
C MET A 97 -5.10 -0.53 2.34
N SER A 98 -3.78 -0.46 2.23
CA SER A 98 -3.07 0.42 1.29
C SER A 98 -2.72 -0.25 -0.05
N THR A 99 -2.32 0.51 -1.07
CA THR A 99 -1.76 -0.03 -2.33
C THR A 99 -0.34 0.52 -2.55
N ASP A 100 0.63 -0.32 -2.92
CA ASP A 100 1.95 0.16 -3.39
C ASP A 100 1.90 0.48 -4.88
N VAL A 101 1.71 1.77 -5.18
CA VAL A 101 1.66 2.32 -6.53
C VAL A 101 2.94 2.04 -7.31
N ALA A 102 4.11 2.15 -6.67
CA ALA A 102 5.39 1.97 -7.36
C ALA A 102 5.57 0.51 -7.81
N PHE A 103 5.16 -0.44 -6.97
CA PHE A 103 5.18 -1.84 -7.34
C PHE A 103 4.13 -2.16 -8.41
N ALA A 104 2.90 -1.65 -8.25
CA ALA A 104 1.83 -1.83 -9.22
C ALA A 104 2.19 -1.29 -10.61
N LEU A 105 2.79 -0.10 -10.67
CA LEU A 105 3.26 0.50 -11.91
C LEU A 105 4.43 -0.25 -12.53
N ALA A 106 5.32 -0.86 -11.73
CA ALA A 106 6.38 -1.70 -12.26
C ALA A 106 5.82 -2.95 -12.97
N VAL A 107 4.85 -3.63 -12.35
CA VAL A 107 4.16 -4.77 -12.98
C VAL A 107 3.39 -4.32 -14.23
N LEU A 108 2.67 -3.20 -14.15
CA LEU A 108 1.94 -2.62 -15.29
C LEU A 108 2.88 -2.23 -16.44
N ALA A 109 4.06 -1.68 -16.14
CA ALA A 109 5.06 -1.31 -17.15
C ALA A 109 5.63 -2.52 -17.88
N ILE A 110 5.67 -3.70 -17.24
CA ILE A 110 6.16 -4.94 -17.86
C ILE A 110 5.03 -5.63 -18.64
N ALA A 111 3.90 -5.91 -17.97
CA ALA A 111 2.83 -6.75 -18.51
C ALA A 111 1.70 -5.96 -19.22
N GLY A 112 1.52 -4.68 -18.90
CA GLY A 112 0.39 -3.85 -19.34
C GLY A 112 0.71 -2.81 -20.44
N LYS A 113 1.83 -2.95 -21.16
CA LYS A 113 2.25 -2.00 -22.21
C LYS A 113 1.21 -1.79 -23.33
N PHE A 114 0.36 -2.78 -23.57
CA PHE A 114 -0.68 -2.73 -24.60
C PHE A 114 -1.96 -1.99 -24.16
N LEU A 115 -2.09 -1.65 -22.86
CA LEU A 115 -3.31 -1.03 -22.34
C LEU A 115 -3.45 0.43 -22.82
N PRO A 116 -4.68 0.88 -23.15
CA PRO A 116 -4.96 2.26 -23.53
C PRO A 116 -4.61 3.28 -22.43
N ALA A 117 -4.28 4.52 -22.83
CA ALA A 117 -4.00 5.61 -21.90
C ALA A 117 -5.10 5.86 -20.85
N PRO A 118 -6.41 5.80 -21.17
CA PRO A 118 -7.48 5.96 -20.18
C PRO A 118 -7.41 4.98 -19.00
N ILE A 119 -6.95 3.75 -19.20
CA ILE A 119 -6.80 2.75 -18.14
C ILE A 119 -5.65 3.11 -17.20
N ARG A 120 -4.54 3.60 -17.75
CA ARG A 120 -3.39 4.05 -16.97
C ARG A 120 -3.75 5.25 -16.12
N VAL A 121 -4.45 6.22 -16.70
CA VAL A 121 -4.94 7.39 -15.97
C VAL A 121 -5.88 6.96 -14.85
N PHE A 122 -6.84 6.08 -15.12
CA PHE A 122 -7.74 5.57 -14.08
C PHE A 122 -6.97 4.90 -12.93
N LEU A 123 -6.04 4.00 -13.23
CA LEU A 123 -5.22 3.33 -12.22
C LEU A 123 -4.42 4.34 -11.39
N LEU A 124 -3.77 5.30 -12.03
CA LEU A 124 -2.99 6.35 -11.37
C LEU A 124 -3.87 7.22 -10.48
N THR A 125 -5.07 7.60 -10.92
CA THR A 125 -5.98 8.40 -10.11
C THR A 125 -6.49 7.63 -8.90
N VAL A 126 -6.90 6.37 -9.06
CA VAL A 126 -7.33 5.55 -7.92
C VAL A 126 -6.18 5.40 -6.93
N ALA A 127 -4.97 5.12 -7.41
CA ALA A 127 -3.77 4.99 -6.61
C ALA A 127 -3.45 6.24 -5.78
N VAL A 128 -3.44 7.42 -6.40
CA VAL A 128 -3.18 8.69 -5.70
C VAL A 128 -4.25 8.98 -4.64
N VAL A 129 -5.52 8.69 -4.94
CA VAL A 129 -6.60 8.89 -3.97
C VAL A 129 -6.53 7.87 -2.83
N ASP A 130 -6.22 6.60 -3.12
CA ASP A 130 -6.03 5.54 -2.12
C ASP A 130 -4.88 5.89 -1.16
N ASP A 131 -3.75 6.37 -1.67
CA ASP A 131 -2.62 6.84 -0.87
C ASP A 131 -3.03 8.02 0.03
N SER A 132 -3.71 9.02 -0.54
CA SER A 132 -4.20 10.19 0.18
C SER A 132 -5.16 9.82 1.32
N LEU A 133 -6.11 8.93 1.05
CA LEU A 133 -7.05 8.42 2.05
C LEU A 133 -6.35 7.57 3.12
N THR A 134 -5.36 6.79 2.71
CA THR A 134 -4.56 5.97 3.63
C THR A 134 -3.79 6.83 4.62
N ILE A 135 -3.17 7.91 4.17
CA ILE A 135 -2.48 8.88 5.04
C ILE A 135 -3.44 9.50 6.05
N LEU A 136 -4.62 9.94 5.58
CA LEU A 136 -5.63 10.53 6.44
C LEU A 136 -6.07 9.54 7.53
N MET A 137 -6.27 8.27 7.18
CA MET A 137 -6.65 7.23 8.13
C MET A 137 -5.55 6.95 9.15
N ILE A 138 -4.29 6.86 8.73
CA ILE A 138 -3.16 6.70 9.66
C ILE A 138 -3.13 7.87 10.64
N ALA A 139 -3.26 9.11 10.14
CA ALA A 139 -3.23 10.31 10.97
C ALA A 139 -4.40 10.37 11.98
N LEU A 140 -5.58 9.88 11.61
CA LEU A 140 -6.76 9.92 12.49
C LEU A 140 -6.78 8.77 13.52
N PHE A 141 -6.41 7.56 13.11
CA PHE A 141 -6.62 6.35 13.92
C PHE A 141 -5.39 5.88 14.70
N PHE A 142 -4.18 6.18 14.22
CA PHE A 142 -2.94 5.77 14.91
C PHE A 142 -2.31 6.87 15.77
N SER A 143 -2.89 8.09 15.76
CA SER A 143 -2.52 9.18 16.68
C SER A 143 -2.81 8.86 18.15
N SER A 144 -3.75 7.94 18.41
CA SER A 144 -4.21 7.59 19.78
C SER A 144 -3.29 6.62 20.51
N THR A 145 -2.43 5.88 19.80
CA THR A 145 -1.44 4.98 20.39
C THR A 145 -0.16 5.77 20.56
N PHE A 146 0.13 6.28 21.77
CA PHE A 146 1.26 7.18 22.10
C PHE A 146 2.65 6.50 21.99
N HIS A 147 2.98 5.90 20.86
CA HIS A 147 4.33 5.42 20.55
C HIS A 147 5.14 6.51 19.86
N ALA A 148 6.46 6.57 20.08
CA ALA A 148 7.32 7.61 19.49
C ALA A 148 7.17 7.69 17.94
N LEU A 149 6.94 6.55 17.29
CA LEU A 149 6.79 6.44 15.83
C LEU A 149 5.50 7.05 15.30
N SER A 150 4.37 6.94 16.02
CA SER A 150 3.09 7.55 15.61
C SER A 150 3.11 9.06 15.77
N VAL A 151 3.78 9.57 16.81
CA VAL A 151 3.97 11.01 17.00
C VAL A 151 4.83 11.60 15.89
N VAL A 152 5.91 10.92 15.52
CA VAL A 152 6.82 11.35 14.45
C VAL A 152 6.13 11.33 13.07
N SER A 153 5.34 10.30 12.77
CA SER A 153 4.57 10.25 11.53
C SER A 153 3.53 11.37 11.45
N LEU A 154 2.76 11.59 12.51
CA LEU A 154 1.77 12.67 12.60
C LEU A 154 2.42 14.04 12.44
N ALA A 155 3.56 14.27 13.11
CA ALA A 155 4.32 15.51 12.98
C ALA A 155 4.75 15.74 11.52
N GLY A 156 5.25 14.71 10.83
CA GLY A 156 5.57 14.78 9.40
C GLY A 156 4.38 15.24 8.57
N VAL A 157 3.22 14.56 8.70
CA VAL A 157 2.00 14.90 7.94
C VAL A 157 1.55 16.34 8.22
N ILE A 158 1.44 16.73 9.48
CA ILE A 158 0.94 18.06 9.88
C ILE A 158 1.88 19.14 9.35
N ILE A 159 3.19 18.99 9.56
CA ILE A 159 4.16 19.98 9.06
C ILE A 159 4.06 20.06 7.53
N GLY A 160 4.00 18.94 6.82
CA GLY A 160 3.87 18.93 5.36
C GLY A 160 2.58 19.59 4.86
N LEU A 161 1.46 19.31 5.53
CA LEU A 161 0.14 19.83 5.17
C LEU A 161 0.03 21.34 5.36
N PHE A 162 0.66 21.88 6.42
CA PHE A 162 0.56 23.30 6.76
C PHE A 162 1.74 24.15 6.27
N LEU A 163 2.83 23.57 5.76
CA LEU A 163 4.01 24.32 5.31
C LEU A 163 3.71 25.15 4.04
N PRO A 164 3.61 26.50 4.10
CA PRO A 164 3.40 27.34 2.92
C PRO A 164 4.59 27.20 1.95
N GLY A 165 4.29 26.91 0.67
CA GLY A 165 5.34 26.76 -0.36
C GLY A 165 6.11 25.44 -0.33
N GLY A 166 5.67 24.43 0.43
CA GLY A 166 6.29 23.09 0.48
C GLY A 166 6.48 22.42 -0.88
N GLN A 167 5.69 22.79 -1.89
CA GLN A 167 5.86 22.34 -3.27
C GLN A 167 7.24 22.65 -3.86
N LYS A 168 7.95 23.67 -3.37
CA LYS A 168 9.33 23.94 -3.80
C LYS A 168 10.32 22.86 -3.32
N LEU A 169 10.00 22.18 -2.21
CA LEU A 169 10.84 21.14 -1.63
C LEU A 169 10.65 19.79 -2.32
N THR A 170 9.52 19.53 -2.97
CA THR A 170 9.22 18.22 -3.61
C THR A 170 10.29 17.82 -4.63
N GLY A 171 10.87 18.78 -5.35
CA GLY A 171 11.91 18.52 -6.35
C GLY A 171 13.13 17.76 -5.80
N TRP A 172 13.52 17.99 -4.54
CA TRP A 172 14.60 17.24 -3.88
C TRP A 172 14.07 16.21 -2.86
N LEU A 173 12.95 16.51 -2.20
CA LEU A 173 12.37 15.66 -1.17
C LEU A 173 11.84 14.35 -1.76
N THR A 174 11.10 14.40 -2.88
CA THR A 174 10.50 13.20 -3.48
C THR A 174 11.57 12.18 -3.93
N PRO A 175 12.65 12.58 -4.64
CA PRO A 175 13.77 11.67 -4.91
C PRO A 175 14.41 11.12 -3.62
N THR A 176 14.67 11.97 -2.63
CA THR A 176 15.30 11.54 -1.37
C THR A 176 14.44 10.53 -0.63
N VAL A 177 13.12 10.73 -0.60
CA VAL A 177 12.19 9.78 0.01
C VAL A 177 12.17 8.47 -0.76
N ASN A 178 12.04 8.52 -2.08
CA ASN A 178 11.91 7.30 -2.91
C ASN A 178 13.20 6.48 -3.00
N TYR A 179 14.36 7.12 -2.96
CA TYR A 179 15.67 6.46 -3.14
C TYR A 179 16.44 6.24 -1.84
N ALA A 180 16.11 6.93 -0.75
CA ALA A 180 16.78 6.75 0.55
C ALA A 180 15.78 6.40 1.66
N ALA A 181 14.81 7.28 1.98
CA ALA A 181 13.97 7.07 3.17
C ALA A 181 13.14 5.78 3.10
N LEU A 182 12.46 5.53 1.97
CA LEU A 182 11.65 4.33 1.77
C LEU A 182 12.48 3.03 1.74
N PRO A 183 13.59 2.94 0.99
CA PRO A 183 14.49 1.79 1.09
C PRO A 183 15.05 1.56 2.50
N ILE A 184 15.45 2.60 3.22
CA ILE A 184 15.93 2.48 4.61
C ILE A 184 14.80 1.97 5.51
N PHE A 185 13.60 2.52 5.39
CA PHE A 185 12.44 2.05 6.14
C PHE A 185 12.15 0.57 5.87
N ALA A 186 12.12 0.16 4.60
CA ALA A 186 11.95 -1.24 4.23
C ALA A 186 13.08 -2.12 4.76
N LEU A 187 14.32 -1.64 4.76
CA LEU A 187 15.44 -2.38 5.33
C LEU A 187 15.27 -2.62 6.84
N PHE A 188 14.64 -1.69 7.56
CA PHE A 188 14.45 -1.79 9.01
C PHE A 188 13.20 -2.58 9.41
N SER A 189 12.12 -2.49 8.63
CA SER A 189 10.84 -3.11 8.98
C SER A 189 10.56 -4.44 8.26
N ALA A 190 11.19 -4.69 7.10
CA ALA A 190 10.81 -5.85 6.28
C ALA A 190 11.55 -7.15 6.63
N GLY A 191 12.60 -7.10 7.47
CA GLY A 191 13.30 -8.31 7.89
C GLY A 191 12.44 -9.17 8.80
N VAL A 192 12.16 -10.40 8.37
CA VAL A 192 11.38 -11.39 9.11
C VAL A 192 12.27 -12.57 9.44
N ASN A 193 12.23 -13.07 10.67
CA ASN A 193 12.88 -14.33 11.02
C ASN A 193 11.92 -15.49 10.69
N ILE A 194 12.28 -16.29 9.69
CA ILE A 194 11.41 -17.37 9.16
C ILE A 194 11.54 -18.65 10.00
N GLN A 195 12.62 -18.78 10.78
CA GLN A 195 12.89 -19.98 11.55
C GLN A 195 11.83 -20.14 12.66
N GLY A 196 11.10 -21.25 12.64
CA GLY A 196 10.07 -21.57 13.64
C GLY A 196 8.66 -21.03 13.34
N LEU A 197 8.45 -20.29 12.24
CA LEU A 197 7.12 -19.76 11.89
C LEU A 197 6.20 -20.76 11.16
N GLY A 198 6.72 -21.89 10.64
CA GLY A 198 6.01 -22.74 9.68
C GLY A 198 4.58 -23.15 10.09
N ASP A 199 4.44 -23.74 11.27
CA ASP A 199 3.13 -24.24 11.75
C ASP A 199 2.21 -23.11 12.21
N SER A 200 2.77 -22.07 12.81
CA SER A 200 2.03 -20.87 13.27
C SER A 200 1.57 -19.99 12.12
N PHE A 201 2.31 -19.94 11.01
CA PHE A 201 1.98 -19.12 9.85
C PHE A 201 0.74 -19.64 9.12
N ALA A 202 0.68 -20.95 8.84
CA ALA A 202 -0.40 -21.54 8.05
C ALA A 202 -1.76 -21.51 8.78
N THR A 203 -1.75 -21.51 10.10
CA THR A 203 -2.96 -21.54 10.94
C THR A 203 -3.36 -20.16 11.48
N SER A 204 -2.50 -19.15 11.37
CA SER A 204 -2.76 -17.82 11.92
C SER A 204 -3.88 -17.08 11.18
N ALA A 205 -4.77 -16.47 11.96
CA ALA A 205 -5.83 -15.58 11.47
C ALA A 205 -5.26 -14.30 10.83
N ILE A 206 -4.06 -13.85 11.24
CA ILE A 206 -3.36 -12.73 10.59
C ILE A 206 -3.06 -13.11 9.14
N THR A 207 -2.51 -14.30 8.92
CA THR A 207 -2.09 -14.77 7.60
C THR A 207 -3.24 -14.77 6.60
N TRP A 208 -4.31 -15.49 6.95
CA TRP A 208 -5.48 -15.56 6.09
C TRP A 208 -6.22 -14.23 6.00
N GLY A 209 -6.27 -13.46 7.09
CA GLY A 209 -6.83 -12.12 7.13
C GLY A 209 -6.18 -11.19 6.12
N VAL A 210 -4.85 -11.10 6.14
CA VAL A 210 -4.06 -10.25 5.24
C VAL A 210 -4.12 -10.76 3.81
N ILE A 211 -3.83 -12.04 3.56
CA ILE A 211 -3.75 -12.59 2.20
C ILE A 211 -5.11 -12.50 1.49
N VAL A 212 -6.21 -12.90 2.14
CA VAL A 212 -7.55 -12.85 1.53
C VAL A 212 -7.97 -11.40 1.31
N ALA A 213 -7.74 -10.51 2.28
CA ALA A 213 -8.05 -9.09 2.12
C ALA A 213 -7.28 -8.47 0.94
N MET A 214 -5.99 -8.79 0.76
CA MET A 214 -5.18 -8.24 -0.33
C MET A 214 -5.54 -8.84 -1.69
N VAL A 215 -5.60 -10.18 -1.77
CA VAL A 215 -5.75 -10.89 -3.06
C VAL A 215 -7.19 -10.80 -3.59
N ILE A 216 -8.18 -10.80 -2.68
CA ILE A 216 -9.60 -10.80 -3.04
C ILE A 216 -10.25 -9.47 -2.66
N GLY A 217 -10.03 -9.00 -1.44
CA GLY A 217 -10.69 -7.79 -0.91
C GLY A 217 -10.39 -6.52 -1.69
N LYS A 218 -9.12 -6.23 -1.98
CA LYS A 218 -8.71 -5.04 -2.75
C LYS A 218 -9.34 -5.03 -4.16
N PRO A 219 -9.19 -6.09 -5.00
CA PRO A 219 -9.84 -6.12 -6.31
C PRO A 219 -11.37 -6.00 -6.24
N LEU A 220 -12.01 -6.72 -5.31
CA LEU A 220 -13.47 -6.65 -5.14
C LEU A 220 -13.91 -5.26 -4.69
N GLY A 221 -13.17 -4.63 -3.78
CA GLY A 221 -13.45 -3.28 -3.29
C GLY A 221 -13.39 -2.25 -4.40
N VAL A 222 -12.26 -2.19 -5.12
CA VAL A 222 -12.05 -1.21 -6.19
C VAL A 222 -13.03 -1.43 -7.34
N LEU A 223 -13.13 -2.66 -7.85
CA LEU A 223 -13.96 -2.95 -9.03
C LEU A 223 -15.45 -2.95 -8.69
N GLY A 224 -15.82 -3.49 -7.53
CA GLY A 224 -17.21 -3.55 -7.07
C GLY A 224 -17.79 -2.16 -6.82
N THR A 225 -17.05 -1.28 -6.16
CA THR A 225 -17.51 0.10 -5.97
C THR A 225 -17.48 0.91 -7.26
N THR A 226 -16.48 0.72 -8.13
CA THR A 226 -16.49 1.29 -9.49
C THR A 226 -17.76 0.88 -10.24
N TRP A 227 -18.17 -0.38 -10.15
CA TRP A 227 -19.39 -0.91 -10.75
C TRP A 227 -20.65 -0.30 -10.14
N LEU A 228 -20.73 -0.20 -8.81
CA LEU A 228 -21.87 0.40 -8.12
C LEU A 228 -22.07 1.87 -8.51
N VAL A 229 -20.98 2.66 -8.54
CA VAL A 229 -21.04 4.10 -8.86
C VAL A 229 -21.40 4.34 -10.33
N THR A 230 -20.86 3.53 -11.23
CA THR A 230 -21.18 3.65 -12.66
C THR A 230 -22.58 3.17 -12.99
N LYS A 231 -23.07 2.14 -12.30
CA LYS A 231 -24.44 1.62 -12.46
C LYS A 231 -25.51 2.54 -11.88
N SER A 232 -25.22 3.19 -10.75
CA SER A 232 -26.13 4.16 -10.11
C SER A 232 -26.21 5.50 -10.84
N GLY A 233 -25.35 5.75 -11.83
CA GLY A 233 -25.33 7.00 -12.59
C GLY A 233 -24.63 8.16 -11.87
N LEU A 234 -24.07 7.93 -10.68
CA LEU A 234 -23.31 8.92 -9.90
C LEU A 234 -22.02 9.37 -10.59
N GLY A 235 -21.46 8.52 -11.46
CA GLY A 235 -20.28 8.84 -12.27
C GLY A 235 -20.23 8.02 -13.55
N LYS A 236 -19.39 8.44 -14.51
CA LYS A 236 -19.17 7.73 -15.78
C LYS A 236 -17.69 7.42 -15.94
N LEU A 237 -17.38 6.23 -16.44
CA LEU A 237 -16.03 5.89 -16.87
C LEU A 237 -15.63 6.74 -18.08
N ALA A 238 -14.33 7.02 -18.20
CA ALA A 238 -13.79 7.73 -19.36
C ALA A 238 -14.05 6.94 -20.65
N ALA A 239 -14.21 7.67 -21.76
CA ALA A 239 -14.41 7.06 -23.08
C ALA A 239 -13.25 6.11 -23.41
N GLY A 240 -13.59 4.90 -23.87
CA GLY A 240 -12.60 3.88 -24.25
C GLY A 240 -12.19 2.91 -23.14
N ILE A 241 -12.63 3.10 -21.89
CA ILE A 241 -12.46 2.12 -20.82
C ILE A 241 -13.47 0.99 -20.98
N LYS A 242 -12.98 -0.26 -21.10
CA LYS A 242 -13.83 -1.46 -21.10
C LYS A 242 -13.72 -2.18 -19.76
N TRP A 243 -14.81 -2.80 -19.31
CA TRP A 243 -14.84 -3.61 -18.09
C TRP A 243 -13.79 -4.73 -18.08
N ALA A 244 -13.56 -5.39 -19.22
CA ALA A 244 -12.52 -6.41 -19.31
C ALA A 244 -11.09 -5.86 -19.11
N ASP A 245 -10.84 -4.59 -19.43
CA ASP A 245 -9.54 -3.95 -19.14
C ASP A 245 -9.43 -3.64 -17.64
N LEU A 246 -10.52 -3.15 -17.02
CA LEU A 246 -10.57 -2.90 -15.57
C LEU A 246 -10.38 -4.19 -14.77
N LEU A 247 -11.06 -5.28 -15.13
CA LEU A 247 -10.88 -6.58 -14.48
C LEU A 247 -9.42 -7.05 -14.56
N SER A 248 -8.75 -6.83 -15.69
CA SER A 248 -7.35 -7.26 -15.87
C SER A 248 -6.34 -6.51 -15.00
N ILE A 249 -6.66 -5.26 -14.61
CA ILE A 249 -5.83 -4.47 -13.70
C ILE A 249 -6.26 -4.58 -12.23
N GLY A 250 -7.37 -5.28 -11.93
CA GLY A 250 -7.93 -5.34 -10.58
C GLY A 250 -6.94 -5.85 -9.53
N SER A 251 -6.24 -6.94 -9.84
CA SER A 251 -5.20 -7.51 -8.96
C SER A 251 -3.99 -6.60 -8.77
N LEU A 252 -3.81 -5.55 -9.59
CA LEU A 252 -2.75 -4.56 -9.35
C LEU A 252 -2.98 -3.77 -8.06
N PHE A 253 -4.24 -3.56 -7.67
CA PHE A 253 -4.57 -2.88 -6.42
C PHE A 253 -4.31 -3.75 -5.19
N GLY A 254 -4.17 -5.07 -5.34
CA GLY A 254 -3.88 -5.99 -4.24
C GLY A 254 -2.41 -6.07 -3.84
N MET A 255 -1.52 -5.31 -4.48
CA MET A 255 -0.12 -5.19 -4.08
C MET A 255 0.00 -4.16 -2.97
N CYS A 256 0.26 -4.62 -1.75
CA CYS A 256 0.41 -3.77 -0.57
C CYS A 256 1.81 -4.02 -0.02
N PHE A 257 2.66 -2.99 0.08
CA PHE A 257 4.04 -3.19 0.51
C PHE A 257 4.48 -2.15 1.53
N THR A 258 4.85 -0.95 1.09
CA THR A 258 5.38 0.12 1.95
C THR A 258 4.49 0.40 3.14
N VAL A 259 3.25 0.79 2.89
CA VAL A 259 2.32 1.21 3.92
C VAL A 259 1.74 0.02 4.67
N ALA A 260 1.67 -1.16 4.05
CA ALA A 260 1.30 -2.39 4.73
C ALA A 260 2.34 -2.81 5.79
N LEU A 261 3.65 -2.70 5.47
CA LEU A 261 4.74 -2.92 6.43
C LEU A 261 4.72 -1.87 7.55
N LEU A 262 4.42 -0.61 7.22
CA LEU A 262 4.24 0.43 8.22
C LEU A 262 3.05 0.15 9.14
N MET A 263 1.91 -0.27 8.59
CA MET A 263 0.74 -0.61 9.39
C MET A 263 1.00 -1.84 10.27
N SER A 264 1.75 -2.81 9.77
CA SER A 264 2.21 -3.96 10.55
C SER A 264 3.09 -3.52 11.73
N GLU A 265 4.08 -2.65 11.48
CA GLU A 265 4.94 -2.07 12.51
C GLU A 265 4.13 -1.29 13.56
N LEU A 266 3.17 -0.46 13.13
CA LEU A 266 2.33 0.32 14.03
C LEU A 266 1.34 -0.54 14.83
N SER A 267 0.94 -1.71 14.31
CA SER A 267 -0.04 -2.59 14.95
C SER A 267 0.60 -3.65 15.83
N PHE A 268 1.79 -4.13 15.47
CA PHE A 268 2.42 -5.31 16.06
C PHE A 268 3.90 -5.11 16.42
N GLY A 269 4.46 -3.90 16.31
CA GLY A 269 5.90 -3.66 16.52
C GLY A 269 6.45 -4.14 17.87
N GLU A 270 5.61 -4.21 18.91
CA GLU A 270 5.99 -4.77 20.22
C GLU A 270 5.86 -6.31 20.29
N GLN A 271 5.06 -6.92 19.40
CA GLN A 271 4.82 -8.36 19.33
C GLN A 271 5.60 -8.98 18.15
N HIS A 272 6.82 -9.43 18.43
CA HIS A 272 7.75 -9.92 17.39
C HIS A 272 7.19 -11.03 16.49
N THR A 273 6.38 -11.95 17.03
CA THR A 273 5.82 -13.07 16.27
C THR A 273 4.72 -12.61 15.31
N GLU A 274 3.77 -11.83 15.79
CA GLU A 274 2.65 -11.29 15.02
C GLU A 274 3.14 -10.33 13.94
N HIS A 275 4.11 -9.48 14.26
CA HIS A 275 4.76 -8.59 13.29
C HIS A 275 5.42 -9.38 12.15
N SER A 276 6.15 -10.44 12.50
CA SER A 276 6.81 -11.33 11.54
C SER A 276 5.79 -12.04 10.64
N ILE A 277 4.71 -12.58 11.21
CA ILE A 277 3.63 -13.24 10.46
C ILE A 277 2.94 -12.22 9.54
N ALA A 278 2.62 -11.03 10.03
CA ALA A 278 1.97 -9.98 9.24
C ALA A 278 2.84 -9.56 8.04
N ASN A 279 4.12 -9.29 8.26
CA ASN A 279 5.04 -8.91 7.19
C ASN A 279 5.19 -10.01 6.14
N LEU A 280 5.37 -11.27 6.57
CA LEU A 280 5.43 -12.42 5.66
C LEU A 280 4.12 -12.59 4.86
N SER A 281 2.98 -12.36 5.50
CA SER A 281 1.67 -12.41 4.84
C SER A 281 1.51 -11.32 3.79
N VAL A 282 2.00 -10.10 4.07
CA VAL A 282 2.03 -8.99 3.12
C VAL A 282 2.90 -9.34 1.91
N PHE A 283 4.08 -9.92 2.12
CA PHE A 283 4.94 -10.39 1.02
C PHE A 283 4.24 -11.42 0.14
N ILE A 284 3.69 -12.47 0.74
CA ILE A 284 3.01 -13.56 0.02
C ILE A 284 1.77 -13.03 -0.71
N GLY A 285 0.95 -12.21 -0.05
CA GLY A 285 -0.21 -11.56 -0.64
C GLY A 285 0.18 -10.71 -1.85
N SER A 286 1.22 -9.89 -1.74
CA SER A 286 1.69 -9.02 -2.82
C SER A 286 2.27 -9.78 -4.00
N VAL A 287 3.07 -10.83 -3.76
CA VAL A 287 3.57 -11.70 -4.84
C VAL A 287 2.42 -12.42 -5.53
N THR A 288 1.45 -12.93 -4.76
CA THR A 288 0.27 -13.60 -5.32
C THR A 288 -0.56 -12.65 -6.18
N SER A 289 -0.84 -11.44 -5.68
CA SER A 289 -1.52 -10.38 -6.42
C SER A 289 -0.78 -9.98 -7.70
N ALA A 290 0.55 -9.86 -7.65
CA ALA A 290 1.38 -9.56 -8.81
C ALA A 290 1.30 -10.67 -9.88
N LEU A 291 1.41 -11.94 -9.47
CA LEU A 291 1.28 -13.09 -10.38
C LEU A 291 -0.10 -13.15 -11.04
N LEU A 292 -1.16 -12.95 -10.26
CA LEU A 292 -2.54 -12.89 -10.76
C LEU A 292 -2.72 -11.72 -11.74
N ALA A 293 -2.17 -10.55 -11.43
CA ALA A 293 -2.21 -9.40 -12.32
C ALA A 293 -1.48 -9.68 -13.65
N VAL A 294 -0.28 -10.27 -13.60
CA VAL A 294 0.47 -10.67 -14.80
C VAL A 294 -0.36 -11.67 -15.61
N ALA A 295 -0.91 -12.72 -15.00
CA ALA A 295 -1.73 -13.71 -15.69
C ALA A 295 -2.96 -13.05 -16.36
N ALA A 296 -3.70 -12.22 -15.63
CA ALA A 296 -4.88 -11.52 -16.14
C ALA A 296 -4.54 -10.58 -17.31
N LEU A 297 -3.42 -9.85 -17.22
CA LEU A 297 -2.93 -8.97 -18.28
C LEU A 297 -2.49 -9.76 -19.52
N GLN A 298 -1.81 -10.89 -19.36
CA GLN A 298 -1.40 -11.74 -20.49
C GLN A 298 -2.60 -12.36 -21.21
N ILE A 299 -3.63 -12.78 -20.47
CA ILE A 299 -4.90 -13.23 -21.04
C ILE A 299 -5.54 -12.08 -21.82
N ARG A 300 -5.58 -10.89 -21.23
CA ARG A 300 -6.20 -9.70 -21.86
C ARG A 300 -5.46 -9.25 -23.11
N LYS A 301 -4.13 -9.37 -23.15
CA LYS A 301 -3.28 -9.06 -24.32
C LYS A 301 -3.74 -9.80 -25.58
N ARG A 302 -4.14 -11.07 -25.47
CA ARG A 302 -4.60 -11.89 -26.62
C ARG A 302 -5.79 -11.24 -27.34
N ALA A 303 -6.69 -10.59 -26.60
CA ALA A 303 -7.84 -9.91 -27.18
C ALA A 303 -7.48 -8.60 -27.92
N TYR A 304 -6.29 -8.03 -27.66
CA TYR A 304 -5.76 -6.87 -28.38
C TYR A 304 -4.93 -7.27 -29.61
N VAL A 305 -4.26 -8.42 -29.56
CA VAL A 305 -3.50 -8.95 -30.70
C VAL A 305 -4.42 -9.51 -31.79
N ASN A 306 -5.58 -10.07 -31.41
CA ASN A 306 -6.56 -10.63 -32.35
C ASN A 306 -7.55 -9.58 -32.92
N ARG A 307 -7.22 -8.28 -32.87
CA ARG A 307 -8.00 -7.17 -33.42
C ARG A 307 -7.18 -6.43 -34.46
#